data_AF-A0A6N6KSA4-F1
#
_entry.id   AF-A0A6N6KSA4-F1
#
_cell.length_a   1.000
_cell.length_b   1.000
_cell.length_c   1.000
_cell.angle_alpha   90.00
_cell.angle_beta   90.00
_cell.angle_gamma   90.00
#
_symmetry.space_group_name_H-M   'P 1'
#
loop_
_entity.id
_entity.type
_entity.pdbx_description
1 polymer ?
#
loop_
_entity_poly.entity_id
_entity_poly.type
_entity_poly.pdbx_seq_one_letter_code
_entity_poly.pdbx_strand_id
1 'polypeptide(L)'
;MKEHIELSDWREHERQAELDWIDQNQDALVEIALVELDEQGRGLVLVKTNEYTESLGHPMSFLPQSVVEELEVEEPIQHVREYDPQQEIVVMLAKSNGIERTYKIQTDQLDG
;
A
#
# COMPACT_ATOMS: atom_id res chain seq x y z
N MET A 1 -17.74 -29.77 -8.24
CA MET A 1 -16.60 -29.61 -7.31
C MET A 1 -15.30 -29.31 -8.08
N LYS A 2 -15.34 -28.34 -9.02
CA LYS A 2 -14.18 -27.87 -9.80
C LYS A 2 -13.98 -26.34 -9.71
N GLU A 3 -15.01 -25.59 -9.32
CA GLU A 3 -14.99 -24.12 -9.28
C GLU A 3 -14.17 -23.50 -8.13
N HIS A 4 -13.91 -24.25 -7.05
CA HIS A 4 -13.20 -23.69 -5.89
C HIS A 4 -11.67 -23.61 -6.03
N ILE A 5 -11.08 -24.38 -6.95
CA ILE A 5 -9.62 -24.45 -7.12
C ILE A 5 -9.14 -23.27 -7.99
N GLU A 6 -9.85 -22.96 -9.08
CA GLU A 6 -9.44 -21.89 -10.01
C GLU A 6 -9.51 -20.47 -9.42
N LEU A 7 -10.47 -20.22 -8.52
CA LEU A 7 -10.61 -18.90 -7.85
C LEU A 7 -9.56 -18.65 -6.76
N SER A 8 -9.13 -19.70 -6.06
CA SER A 8 -8.10 -19.58 -5.01
C SER A 8 -6.72 -19.34 -5.63
N ASP A 9 -6.42 -20.05 -6.71
CA ASP A 9 -5.15 -19.90 -7.42
C ASP A 9 -5.02 -18.52 -8.07
N TRP A 10 -6.12 -17.97 -8.61
CA TRP A 10 -6.11 -16.63 -9.19
C TRP A 10 -5.83 -15.53 -8.15
N ARG A 11 -6.48 -15.59 -6.98
CA ARG A 11 -6.28 -14.58 -5.93
C ARG A 11 -4.86 -14.59 -5.38
N GLU A 12 -4.26 -15.76 -5.26
CA GLU A 12 -2.88 -15.89 -4.81
C GLU A 12 -1.89 -15.38 -5.85
N HIS A 13 -2.10 -15.68 -7.14
CA HIS A 13 -1.28 -15.09 -8.21
C HIS A 13 -1.40 -13.56 -8.25
N GLU A 14 -2.62 -13.03 -8.08
CA GLU A 14 -2.84 -11.59 -8.03
C GLU A 14 -2.13 -10.96 -6.83
N ARG A 15 -2.21 -11.59 -5.65
CA ARG A 15 -1.50 -11.14 -4.44
C ARG A 15 0.01 -11.16 -4.64
N GLN A 16 0.54 -12.20 -5.28
CA GLN A 16 1.98 -12.28 -5.56
C GLN A 16 2.42 -11.18 -6.53
N ALA A 17 1.65 -10.94 -7.60
CA ALA A 17 1.95 -9.86 -8.54
C ALA A 17 1.93 -8.46 -7.89
N GLU A 18 1.03 -8.24 -6.92
CA GLU A 18 1.00 -7.01 -6.12
C GLU A 18 2.25 -6.85 -5.25
N LEU A 19 2.66 -7.92 -4.56
CA LEU A 19 3.86 -7.91 -3.74
C LEU A 19 5.12 -7.70 -4.59
N ASP A 20 5.22 -8.37 -5.74
CA ASP A 20 6.32 -8.19 -6.69
C ASP A 20 6.39 -6.76 -7.22
N TRP A 21 5.22 -6.13 -7.46
CA TRP A 21 5.16 -4.73 -7.87
C TRP A 21 5.58 -3.79 -6.74
N ILE A 22 5.12 -4.05 -5.51
CA ILE A 22 5.50 -3.28 -4.32
C ILE A 22 7.01 -3.32 -4.12
N ASP A 23 7.62 -4.50 -4.22
CA ASP A 23 9.07 -4.71 -4.12
C ASP A 23 9.83 -3.89 -5.19
N GLN A 24 9.37 -3.94 -6.44
CA GLN A 24 9.96 -3.17 -7.54
C GLN A 24 9.84 -1.64 -7.39
N ASN A 25 8.88 -1.16 -6.59
CA ASN A 25 8.62 0.26 -6.39
C ASN A 25 8.92 0.71 -4.94
N GLN A 26 9.59 -0.13 -4.15
CA GLN A 26 9.76 0.08 -2.72
C GLN A 26 10.46 1.41 -2.43
N ASP A 27 11.53 1.74 -3.16
CA ASP A 27 12.27 3.00 -2.96
C ASP A 27 11.36 4.24 -3.11
N ALA A 28 10.51 4.27 -4.15
CA ALA A 28 9.58 5.38 -4.37
C ALA A 28 8.49 5.46 -3.29
N LEU A 29 8.00 4.29 -2.84
CA LEU A 29 7.00 4.21 -1.76
C LEU A 29 7.59 4.70 -0.43
N VAL A 30 8.82 4.31 -0.12
CA VAL A 30 9.54 4.73 1.09
C VAL A 30 9.86 6.22 1.04
N GLU A 31 10.35 6.74 -0.09
CA GLU A 31 10.66 8.16 -0.25
C GLU A 31 9.43 9.03 0.06
N ILE A 32 8.29 8.73 -0.55
CA ILE A 32 7.03 9.45 -0.29
C ILE A 32 6.64 9.33 1.18
N ALA A 33 6.66 8.12 1.73
CA ALA A 33 6.26 7.89 3.11
C ALA A 33 7.14 8.64 4.12
N LEU A 34 8.46 8.71 3.90
CA LEU A 34 9.39 9.40 4.79
C LEU A 34 9.25 10.93 4.72
N VAL A 35 9.12 11.49 3.51
CA VAL A 35 8.88 12.94 3.33
C VAL A 35 7.60 13.35 4.06
N GLU A 36 6.53 12.60 3.84
CA GLU A 36 5.21 12.95 4.36
C GLU A 36 5.05 12.60 5.85
N LEU A 37 5.81 11.63 6.37
CA LEU A 37 5.87 11.34 7.80
C LEU A 37 6.40 12.54 8.60
N ASP A 38 7.43 13.22 8.10
CA ASP A 38 7.98 14.42 8.76
C ASP A 38 7.00 15.59 8.72
N GLU A 39 6.26 15.75 7.62
CA GLU A 39 5.33 16.87 7.43
C GLU A 39 3.96 16.66 8.09
N GLN A 40 3.41 15.45 8.01
CA GLN A 40 2.02 15.13 8.36
C GLN A 40 1.87 14.07 9.45
N GLY A 41 2.96 13.40 9.85
CA GLY A 41 2.92 12.31 10.81
C GLY A 41 2.51 10.98 10.18
N ARG A 42 1.94 10.07 10.98
CA ARG A 42 1.57 8.72 10.53
C ARG A 42 0.56 8.77 9.38
N GLY A 43 0.63 7.79 8.49
CA GLY A 43 -0.30 7.66 7.38
C GLY A 43 -0.03 6.41 6.54
N LEU A 44 -0.58 6.40 5.33
CA LEU A 44 -0.35 5.36 4.34
C LEU A 44 -0.12 5.95 2.95
N VAL A 45 0.59 5.22 2.11
CA VAL A 45 0.74 5.55 0.69
C VAL A 45 -0.38 4.87 -0.08
N LEU A 46 -1.24 5.66 -0.71
CA LEU A 46 -2.26 5.21 -1.64
C LEU A 46 -1.66 5.10 -3.05
N VAL A 47 -1.79 3.92 -3.66
CA VAL A 47 -1.42 3.66 -5.05
C VAL A 47 -2.68 3.43 -5.86
N LYS A 48 -2.92 4.27 -6.87
CA LYS A 48 -4.05 4.14 -7.79
C LYS A 48 -3.69 3.21 -8.94
N THR A 49 -3.87 1.92 -8.74
CA THR A 49 -3.50 0.88 -9.74
C THR A 49 -4.38 0.91 -11.00
N ASN A 50 -5.53 1.58 -10.93
CA ASN A 50 -6.45 1.80 -12.04
C ASN A 50 -6.02 2.92 -12.99
N GLU A 51 -5.06 3.74 -12.58
CA GLU A 51 -4.54 4.86 -13.35
C GLU A 51 -3.08 4.58 -13.70
N TYR A 52 -2.68 4.79 -14.95
CA TYR A 52 -1.28 4.64 -15.38
C TYR A 52 -0.89 5.82 -16.25
N THR A 53 0.27 6.40 -15.95
CA THR A 53 0.88 7.46 -16.75
C THR A 53 2.20 6.95 -17.30
N GLU A 54 2.45 7.16 -18.60
CA GLU A 54 3.70 6.68 -19.24
C GLU A 54 4.97 7.30 -18.62
N SER A 55 4.85 8.48 -18.01
CA SER A 55 5.97 9.21 -17.43
C SER A 55 6.21 8.95 -15.94
N LEU A 56 5.17 8.59 -15.17
CA LEU A 56 5.26 8.50 -13.70
C LEU A 56 4.75 7.16 -13.14
N GLY A 57 4.31 6.24 -14.00
CA GLY A 57 3.73 4.97 -13.56
C GLY A 57 2.35 5.14 -12.92
N HIS A 58 2.08 4.34 -11.88
CA HIS A 58 0.84 4.44 -11.11
C HIS A 58 0.89 5.68 -10.19
N PRO A 59 -0.15 6.52 -10.18
CA PRO A 59 -0.22 7.65 -9.27
C PRO A 59 -0.15 7.20 -7.81
N MET A 60 0.75 7.83 -7.07
CA MET A 60 0.95 7.63 -5.63
C MET A 60 0.55 8.89 -4.88
N SER A 61 -0.02 8.74 -3.69
CA SER A 61 -0.39 9.86 -2.81
C SER A 61 -0.27 9.42 -1.36
N PHE A 62 0.03 10.34 -0.46
CA PHE A 62 0.02 10.05 0.98
C PHE A 62 -1.32 10.44 1.59
N LEU A 63 -1.87 9.54 2.42
CA LEU A 63 -3.05 9.81 3.24
C LEU A 63 -2.62 9.87 4.70
N PRO A 64 -2.71 11.03 5.37
CA PRO A 64 -2.40 11.12 6.79
C PRO A 64 -3.41 10.33 7.63
N GLN A 65 -3.01 9.90 8.83
CA GLN A 65 -3.82 9.09 9.73
C GLN A 65 -5.21 9.70 9.95
N SER A 66 -5.32 11.03 10.07
CA SER A 66 -6.59 11.73 10.23
C SER A 66 -7.57 11.45 9.08
N VAL A 67 -7.08 11.34 7.84
CA VAL A 67 -7.88 11.01 6.66
C VAL A 67 -8.16 9.51 6.60
N VAL A 68 -7.20 8.67 6.97
CA VAL A 68 -7.38 7.21 6.99
C VAL A 68 -8.46 6.81 8.00
N GLU A 69 -8.54 7.48 9.15
CA GLU A 69 -9.56 7.26 10.17
C GLU A 69 -10.99 7.60 9.69
N GLU A 70 -11.15 8.35 8.60
CA GLU A 70 -12.44 8.66 7.97
C GLU A 70 -12.91 7.59 6.97
N LEU A 71 -12.04 6.63 6.56
CA LEU A 71 -12.36 5.66 5.51
C LEU A 71 -13.43 4.61 5.92
N GLU A 72 -13.84 4.56 7.18
CA GLU A 72 -14.76 3.54 7.74
C GLU A 72 -14.33 2.07 7.47
N VAL A 73 -13.05 1.84 7.13
CA VAL A 73 -12.44 0.53 6.93
C VAL A 73 -11.45 0.22 8.07
N GLU A 74 -11.65 -0.89 8.78
CA GLU A 74 -10.90 -1.20 9.99
C GLU A 74 -9.43 -1.56 9.73
N GLU A 75 -9.15 -2.37 8.69
CA GLU A 75 -7.80 -2.87 8.40
C GLU A 75 -6.77 -1.74 8.16
N PRO A 76 -7.02 -0.77 7.26
CA PRO A 76 -6.08 0.36 7.05
C PRO A 76 -5.87 1.19 8.31
N ILE A 77 -6.93 1.46 9.07
CA ILE A 77 -6.87 2.22 10.32
C ILE A 77 -5.97 1.51 11.33
N GLN A 78 -6.15 0.19 11.47
CA GLN A 78 -5.33 -0.61 12.37
C GLN A 78 -3.86 -0.59 11.96
N HIS A 79 -3.57 -0.82 10.67
CA HIS A 79 -2.19 -0.79 10.19
C HIS A 79 -1.50 0.55 10.43
N VAL A 80 -2.17 1.67 10.14
CA VAL A 80 -1.61 3.02 10.34
C VAL A 80 -1.36 3.32 11.83
N ARG A 81 -2.21 2.81 12.73
CA ARG A 81 -2.02 2.99 14.19
C ARG A 81 -0.87 2.18 14.75
N GLU A 82 -0.62 0.99 14.21
CA GLU A 82 0.27 0.00 14.82
C GLU A 82 1.65 -0.09 14.19
N TYR A 83 1.86 0.41 12.96
CA TYR A 83 3.17 0.27 12.30
C TYR A 83 4.28 1.03 13.03
N ASP A 84 5.51 0.54 12.94
CA ASP A 84 6.69 1.29 13.37
C ASP A 84 7.18 2.19 12.23
N PRO A 85 7.02 3.52 12.28
CA PRO A 85 7.47 4.40 11.20
C PRO A 85 8.99 4.42 11.01
N GLN A 86 9.77 3.86 11.94
CA GLN A 86 11.20 3.67 11.79
C GLN A 86 11.59 2.35 11.11
N GLN A 87 10.65 1.47 10.78
CA GLN A 87 10.95 0.18 10.14
C GLN A 87 9.91 -0.24 9.13
N GLU A 88 8.78 0.44 9.07
CA GLU A 88 7.60 0.02 8.33
C GLU A 88 6.93 1.20 7.65
N ILE A 89 6.30 0.91 6.51
CA ILE A 89 5.35 1.80 5.85
C ILE A 89 4.06 1.01 5.58
N VAL A 90 2.95 1.73 5.44
CA VAL A 90 1.66 1.16 5.06
C VAL A 90 1.34 1.60 3.63
N VAL A 91 0.99 0.65 2.77
CA VAL A 91 0.65 0.90 1.37
C VAL A 91 -0.73 0.32 1.08
N MET A 92 -1.60 1.14 0.49
CA MET A 92 -2.93 0.74 0.04
C MET A 92 -2.96 0.74 -1.48
N LEU A 93 -3.32 -0.40 -2.08
CA LEU A 93 -3.54 -0.51 -3.51
C LEU A 93 -5.04 -0.33 -3.78
N ALA A 94 -5.41 0.79 -4.40
CA ALA A 94 -6.78 1.05 -4.85
C ALA A 94 -6.97 0.55 -6.28
N LYS A 95 -7.95 -0.34 -6.48
CA LYS A 95 -8.29 -0.94 -7.78
C LYS A 95 -9.56 -0.37 -8.37
N SER A 96 -9.71 -0.51 -9.69
CA SER A 96 -10.85 -0.02 -10.48
C SER A 96 -12.20 -0.63 -10.07
N ASN A 97 -12.19 -1.77 -9.38
CA ASN A 97 -13.37 -2.48 -8.92
C ASN A 97 -13.77 -2.12 -7.47
N GLY A 98 -13.12 -1.11 -6.87
CA GLY A 98 -13.34 -0.74 -5.47
C GLY A 98 -12.75 -1.72 -4.47
N ILE A 99 -11.96 -2.70 -4.93
CA ILE A 99 -11.16 -3.52 -4.02
C ILE A 99 -9.94 -2.70 -3.61
N GLU A 100 -9.79 -2.54 -2.31
CA GLU A 100 -8.61 -1.98 -1.67
C GLU A 100 -7.89 -3.12 -0.96
N ARG A 101 -6.57 -3.17 -1.09
CA ARG A 101 -5.73 -4.08 -0.29
C ARG A 101 -4.64 -3.28 0.39
N THR A 102 -4.48 -3.52 1.69
CA THR A 102 -3.49 -2.83 2.49
C THR A 102 -2.35 -3.78 2.82
N TYR A 103 -1.13 -3.27 2.71
CA TYR A 103 0.10 -3.98 2.98
C TYR A 103 0.93 -3.17 3.99
N LYS A 104 1.48 -3.86 4.97
CA LYS A 104 2.52 -3.33 5.84
C LYS A 104 3.86 -3.86 5.35
N ILE A 105 4.75 -2.97 4.97
CA ILE A 105 6.02 -3.32 4.32
C ILE A 105 7.16 -2.90 5.22
N GLN A 106 8.14 -3.77 5.39
CA GLN A 106 9.38 -3.47 6.11
C GLN A 106 10.29 -2.61 5.22
N THR A 107 10.89 -1.57 5.78
CA THR A 107 11.82 -0.71 5.07
C THR A 107 13.24 -1.10 5.48
N ASP A 108 13.97 -1.75 4.57
CA ASP A 108 15.38 -2.11 4.81
C ASP A 108 16.31 -0.86 4.90
N GLN A 109 15.77 0.34 4.68
CA GLN A 109 16.50 1.60 4.60
C GLN A 109 16.68 2.36 5.93
N LEU A 110 16.26 1.82 7.07
CA LEU A 110 16.35 2.53 8.35
C LEU A 110 17.48 2.03 9.28
N ASP A 111 18.28 1.07 8.81
CA ASP A 111 19.56 0.65 9.41
C ASP A 111 20.78 1.42 8.85
N GLY A 112 20.65 2.74 8.69
CA GLY A 112 21.70 3.65 8.18
C GLY A 112 22.16 4.70 9.19
#